data_AF-A0A3E2YGB5-F1
#
_entry.id   AF-A0A3E2YGB5-F1
#
_cell.length_a   1.000
_cell.length_b   1.000
_cell.length_c   1.000
_cell.angle_alpha   90.00
_cell.angle_beta   90.00
_cell.angle_gamma   90.00
#
_symmetry.space_group_name_H-M   'P 1'
#
loop_
_entity.id
_entity.type
_entity.pdbx_description
1 polymer ?
#
loop_
_entity_poly.entity_id
_entity_poly.type
_entity_poly.pdbx_seq_one_letter_code
_entity_poly.pdbx_strand_id
1 'polypeptide(L)'
;MSTRSYRDWVAKGRPFRLARPVAELVTWAKSAGVSVLGTIGNEEHLTKDIPEDHTPFSSTAWPVPLPGYVVCAIDLANVRLLGEKIEASARRGELPWLKYMNHSGRNISFKGGTPVTTSSRDHHVHLSVRSDWCDRSIGSFDPWGTTKGETMTIEKGDLRDIAEEVAQRLTTRDIWPNGYADRATNPTIALGTFVRNTAGDLAAVKAQLARLEARPPVQLDRAMLVDVLTEVIGKVDGR
;
A
#
# COMPACT_ATOMS: atom_id res chain seq x y z
N MET A 1 -23.46 10.38 15.71
CA MET A 1 -23.93 11.75 15.40
C MET A 1 -22.72 12.52 14.88
N SER A 2 -22.83 13.39 13.88
CA SER A 2 -21.63 14.12 13.40
C SER A 2 -21.06 15.06 14.47
N THR A 3 -19.74 15.01 14.69
CA THR A 3 -19.07 15.82 15.71
C THR A 3 -19.17 17.32 15.44
N ARG A 4 -18.88 18.16 16.46
CA ARG A 4 -18.77 19.61 16.27
C ARG A 4 -17.70 19.96 15.25
N SER A 5 -16.54 19.30 15.31
CA SER A 5 -15.43 19.51 14.38
C SER A 5 -15.83 19.24 12.92
N TYR A 6 -16.59 18.17 12.66
CA TYR A 6 -17.14 17.88 11.33
C TYR A 6 -18.07 19.00 10.86
N ARG A 7 -19.01 19.43 11.71
CA ARG A 7 -19.97 20.50 11.34
C ARG A 7 -19.27 21.83 11.07
N ASP A 8 -18.28 22.19 11.88
CA ASP A 8 -17.48 23.41 11.69
C ASP A 8 -16.65 23.35 10.40
N TRP A 9 -16.10 22.18 10.06
CA TRP A 9 -15.40 21.95 8.79
C TRP A 9 -16.34 22.09 7.59
N VAL A 10 -17.54 21.50 7.65
CA VAL A 10 -18.56 21.64 6.61
C VAL A 10 -19.00 23.10 6.45
N ALA A 11 -19.26 23.80 7.56
CA ALA A 11 -19.67 25.20 7.54
C ALA A 11 -18.63 26.13 6.90
N LYS A 12 -17.34 25.76 6.93
CA LYS A 12 -16.25 26.49 6.26
C LYS A 12 -16.02 26.07 4.81
N GLY A 13 -16.89 25.24 4.23
CA GLY A 13 -16.77 24.80 2.84
C GLY A 13 -15.88 23.56 2.65
N ARG A 14 -15.72 22.74 3.69
CA ARG A 14 -14.90 21.51 3.67
C ARG A 14 -13.44 21.70 3.22
N PRO A 15 -12.72 22.75 3.69
CA PRO A 15 -11.34 22.97 3.28
C PRO A 15 -10.45 21.85 3.81
N PHE A 16 -9.49 21.38 3.02
CA PHE A 16 -8.43 20.52 3.51
C PHE A 16 -7.19 20.58 2.63
N ARG A 17 -6.07 20.14 3.19
CA ARG A 17 -4.87 19.75 2.44
C ARG A 17 -4.31 18.47 3.01
N LEU A 18 -3.48 17.79 2.22
CA LEU A 18 -2.64 16.72 2.74
C LEU A 18 -1.48 17.33 3.55
N ALA A 19 -1.07 16.65 4.61
CA ALA A 19 0.24 16.89 5.18
C ALA A 19 1.30 16.68 4.09
N ARG A 20 2.37 17.48 4.08
CA ARG A 20 3.45 17.39 3.10
C ARG A 20 4.02 15.96 3.01
N PRO A 21 4.27 15.24 4.12
CA PRO A 21 4.68 13.85 4.03
C PRO A 21 3.71 12.94 3.29
N VAL A 22 2.40 13.12 3.51
CA VAL A 22 1.37 12.34 2.82
C VAL A 22 1.39 12.63 1.32
N ALA A 23 1.50 13.90 0.92
CA ALA A 23 1.59 14.27 -0.50
C ALA A 23 2.85 13.70 -1.18
N GLU A 24 3.99 13.70 -0.47
CA GLU A 24 5.24 13.10 -0.96
C GLU A 24 5.12 11.57 -1.06
N LEU A 25 4.48 10.91 -0.10
CA LEU A 25 4.17 9.47 -0.15
C LEU A 25 3.24 9.10 -1.30
N VAL A 26 2.22 9.91 -1.60
CA VAL A 26 1.36 9.72 -2.80
C VAL A 26 2.21 9.77 -4.07
N THR A 27 3.14 10.72 -4.15
CA THR A 27 4.02 10.89 -5.32
C THR A 27 4.97 9.70 -5.46
N TRP A 28 5.60 9.29 -4.36
CA TRP A 28 6.45 8.11 -4.30
C TRP A 28 5.68 6.85 -4.70
N ALA A 29 4.49 6.61 -4.13
CA ALA A 29 3.69 5.42 -4.40
C ALA A 29 3.33 5.29 -5.88
N LYS A 30 2.91 6.40 -6.50
CA LYS A 30 2.66 6.46 -7.96
C LYS A 30 3.91 6.11 -8.77
N SER A 31 5.07 6.68 -8.40
CA SER A 31 6.33 6.41 -9.11
C SER A 31 6.84 4.97 -8.92
N ALA A 32 6.49 4.33 -7.80
CA ALA A 32 6.85 2.97 -7.45
C ALA A 32 5.83 1.93 -7.93
N GLY A 33 4.71 2.34 -8.56
CA GLY A 33 3.65 1.42 -8.99
C GLY A 33 2.82 0.84 -7.82
N VAL A 34 2.86 1.48 -6.65
CA VAL A 34 2.06 1.13 -5.47
C VAL A 34 0.73 1.88 -5.53
N SER A 35 -0.39 1.15 -5.43
CA SER A 35 -1.71 1.79 -5.45
C SER A 35 -1.98 2.55 -4.16
N VAL A 36 -2.44 3.79 -4.28
CA VAL A 36 -2.99 4.59 -3.17
C VAL A 36 -4.48 4.27 -3.07
N LEU A 37 -4.90 3.71 -1.93
CA LEU A 37 -6.29 3.32 -1.69
C LEU A 37 -7.13 4.48 -1.15
N GLY A 38 -6.51 5.39 -0.39
CA GLY A 38 -7.21 6.50 0.22
C GLY A 38 -6.27 7.47 0.92
N THR A 39 -6.69 8.73 0.97
CA THR A 39 -6.05 9.76 1.82
C THR A 39 -7.07 10.40 2.73
N ILE A 40 -8.22 10.82 2.20
CA ILE A 40 -9.34 11.33 3.00
C ILE A 40 -10.36 10.22 3.25
N GLY A 41 -10.90 10.18 4.46
CA GLY A 41 -11.92 9.20 4.85
C GLY A 41 -13.24 9.43 4.11
N ASN A 42 -14.02 8.37 3.98
CA ASN A 42 -15.40 8.47 3.49
C ASN A 42 -16.30 9.18 4.53
N GLU A 43 -17.55 9.43 4.16
CA GLU A 43 -18.51 10.16 5.02
C GLU A 43 -18.75 9.47 6.37
N GLU A 44 -18.77 8.13 6.40
CA GLU A 44 -18.84 7.35 7.64
C GLU A 44 -17.64 7.65 8.55
N HIS A 45 -16.43 7.64 7.98
CA HIS A 45 -15.20 7.93 8.71
C HIS A 45 -15.14 9.40 9.19
N LEU A 46 -15.59 10.34 8.36
CA LEU A 46 -15.62 11.78 8.67
C LEU A 46 -16.64 12.12 9.78
N THR A 47 -17.68 11.31 9.94
CA THR A 47 -18.76 11.55 10.91
C THR A 47 -18.66 10.71 12.19
N LYS A 48 -17.59 9.90 12.33
CA LYS A 48 -17.29 9.17 13.57
C LYS A 48 -17.27 10.10 14.79
N ASP A 49 -17.72 9.59 15.93
CA ASP A 49 -17.74 10.31 17.19
C ASP A 49 -16.33 10.76 17.63
N ILE A 50 -15.31 9.98 17.26
CA ILE A 50 -13.88 10.30 17.42
C ILE A 50 -13.25 10.36 16.00
N PRO A 51 -13.06 11.55 15.42
CA PRO A 51 -12.44 11.69 14.11
C PRO A 51 -10.98 11.22 14.10
N GLU A 52 -10.68 10.24 13.27
CA GLU A 52 -9.35 9.63 13.18
C GLU A 52 -8.51 10.37 12.12
N ASP A 53 -7.40 9.80 11.72
CA ASP A 53 -6.30 10.47 11.01
C ASP A 53 -6.49 10.64 9.49
N HIS A 54 -7.47 9.95 8.90
CA HIS A 54 -8.01 10.27 7.57
C HIS A 54 -8.99 11.45 7.57
N THR A 55 -9.15 12.15 8.69
CA THR A 55 -10.01 13.34 8.78
C THR A 55 -9.18 14.62 8.83
N PRO A 56 -9.60 15.71 8.16
CA PRO A 56 -8.91 17.00 8.24
C PRO A 56 -8.91 17.63 9.65
N PHE A 57 -9.71 17.10 10.57
CA PHE A 57 -9.95 17.62 11.92
C PHE A 57 -9.74 16.52 12.96
N SER A 58 -8.76 15.65 12.72
CA SER A 58 -8.47 14.49 13.57
C SER A 58 -8.34 14.87 15.05
N SER A 59 -9.10 14.19 15.91
CA SER A 59 -8.96 14.28 17.36
C SER A 59 -7.78 13.46 17.88
N THR A 60 -7.17 12.64 17.03
CA THR A 60 -6.02 11.79 17.38
C THR A 60 -4.69 12.40 17.00
N ALA A 61 -4.67 13.69 16.63
CA ALA A 61 -3.46 14.44 16.31
C ALA A 61 -2.39 14.27 17.39
N TRP A 62 -1.14 14.10 16.98
CA TRP A 62 -0.01 13.89 17.89
C TRP A 62 1.31 14.27 17.23
N PRO A 63 2.25 14.93 17.93
CA PRO A 63 2.23 15.27 19.35
C PRO A 63 1.50 16.59 19.67
N VAL A 64 1.17 17.38 18.66
CA VAL A 64 0.52 18.68 18.81
C VAL A 64 -0.86 18.69 18.12
N PRO A 65 -1.73 19.68 18.38
CA PRO A 65 -2.93 19.87 17.58
C PRO A 65 -2.60 20.07 16.08
N LEU A 66 -3.54 19.74 15.19
CA LEU A 66 -3.35 19.96 13.75
C LEU A 66 -3.22 21.46 13.43
N PRO A 67 -2.32 21.85 12.52
CA PRO A 67 -2.18 23.23 12.06
C PRO A 67 -3.27 23.59 11.03
N GLY A 68 -4.54 23.46 11.42
CA GLY A 68 -5.71 23.66 10.56
C GLY A 68 -6.27 22.35 10.00
N TYR A 69 -6.96 22.45 8.85
CA TYR A 69 -7.60 21.30 8.22
C TYR A 69 -6.60 20.49 7.39
N VAL A 70 -5.93 19.55 8.05
CA VAL A 70 -4.84 18.76 7.47
C VAL A 70 -5.11 17.27 7.67
N VAL A 71 -4.97 16.50 6.60
CA VAL A 71 -5.07 15.04 6.63
C VAL A 71 -3.67 14.45 6.76
N CYS A 72 -3.47 13.61 7.77
CA CYS A 72 -2.16 13.05 8.13
C CYS A 72 -2.01 11.56 7.77
N ALA A 73 -2.99 10.96 7.10
CA ALA A 73 -3.00 9.54 6.81
C ALA A 73 -3.01 9.21 5.31
N ILE A 74 -2.49 8.04 4.98
CA ILE A 74 -2.54 7.43 3.66
C ILE A 74 -2.69 5.91 3.78
N ASP A 75 -3.55 5.37 2.93
CA ASP A 75 -3.71 3.94 2.74
C ASP A 75 -3.08 3.55 1.40
N LEU A 76 -2.22 2.55 1.45
CA LEU A 76 -1.51 1.96 0.32
C LEU A 76 -1.94 0.49 0.18
N ALA A 77 -1.97 -0.02 -1.04
CA ALA A 77 -2.22 -1.44 -1.28
C ALA A 77 -1.30 -2.33 -0.43
N ASN A 78 -1.83 -3.47 -0.01
CA ASN A 78 -1.14 -4.38 0.89
C ASN A 78 0.00 -5.12 0.20
N VAL A 79 1.13 -4.44 0.07
CA VAL A 79 2.40 -5.08 -0.24
C VAL A 79 2.99 -5.47 1.11
N ARG A 80 2.87 -6.73 1.52
CA ARG A 80 3.36 -7.21 2.83
C ARG A 80 4.80 -6.75 3.06
N LEU A 81 5.65 -6.96 2.05
CA LEU A 81 7.05 -6.58 2.06
C LEU A 81 7.27 -5.07 2.23
N LEU A 82 6.41 -4.23 1.63
CA LEU A 82 6.47 -2.78 1.82
C LEU A 82 6.24 -2.41 3.29
N GLY A 83 5.19 -2.99 3.89
CA GLY A 83 4.89 -2.78 5.30
C GLY A 83 6.05 -3.21 6.20
N GLU A 84 6.67 -4.36 5.93
CA GLU A 84 7.83 -4.85 6.67
C GLU A 84 9.07 -3.94 6.53
N LYS A 85 9.35 -3.42 5.33
CA LYS A 85 10.45 -2.47 5.10
C LYS A 85 10.22 -1.14 5.82
N ILE A 86 9.01 -0.58 5.74
CA ILE A 86 8.65 0.65 6.45
C ILE A 86 8.75 0.44 7.97
N GLU A 87 8.23 -0.68 8.49
CA GLU A 87 8.37 -1.03 9.91
C GLU A 87 9.84 -1.07 10.33
N ALA A 88 10.69 -1.76 9.56
CA ALA A 88 12.11 -1.88 9.87
C ALA A 88 12.81 -0.52 9.92
N SER A 89 12.57 0.36 8.92
CA SER A 89 13.11 1.73 8.91
C SER A 89 12.59 2.57 10.08
N ALA A 90 11.30 2.48 10.40
CA ALA A 90 10.72 3.20 11.53
C ALA A 90 11.34 2.76 12.87
N ARG A 91 11.57 1.44 13.05
CA ARG A 91 12.24 0.90 14.26
C ARG A 91 13.70 1.33 14.39
N ARG A 92 14.38 1.62 13.29
CA ARG A 92 15.73 2.23 13.27
C ARG A 92 15.73 3.74 13.48
N GLY A 93 14.56 4.38 13.58
CA GLY A 93 14.42 5.82 13.76
C GLY A 93 14.58 6.63 12.47
N GLU A 94 14.61 5.97 11.30
CA GLU A 94 14.82 6.62 9.99
C GLU A 94 13.57 7.38 9.51
N LEU A 95 12.40 7.07 10.09
CA LEU A 95 11.11 7.67 9.74
C LEU A 95 10.58 8.54 10.90
N PRO A 96 11.26 9.64 11.27
CA PRO A 96 10.90 10.46 12.44
C PRO A 96 9.53 11.12 12.32
N TRP A 97 8.97 11.15 11.10
CA TRP A 97 7.65 11.69 10.76
C TRP A 97 6.50 10.71 11.01
N LEU A 98 6.77 9.42 11.20
CA LEU A 98 5.75 8.39 11.37
C LEU A 98 5.22 8.36 12.81
N LYS A 99 3.90 8.47 12.98
CA LYS A 99 3.18 8.40 14.27
C LYS A 99 2.79 6.96 14.60
N TYR A 100 2.16 6.28 13.64
CA TYR A 100 1.87 4.84 13.70
C TYR A 100 1.67 4.31 12.28
N MET A 101 1.70 2.98 12.13
CA MET A 101 1.31 2.30 10.90
C MET A 101 0.46 1.07 11.18
N ASN A 102 -0.36 0.67 10.21
CA ASN A 102 -0.99 -0.63 10.20
C ASN A 102 -0.50 -1.43 9.00
N HIS A 103 -0.16 -2.70 9.21
CA HIS A 103 0.09 -3.66 8.13
C HIS A 103 0.05 -5.08 8.69
N SER A 104 -0.29 -6.06 7.84
CA SER A 104 -0.32 -7.48 8.22
C SER A 104 -1.13 -7.76 9.50
N GLY A 105 -2.28 -7.09 9.67
CA GLY A 105 -3.15 -7.25 10.85
C GLY A 105 -2.57 -6.70 12.16
N ARG A 106 -1.54 -5.85 12.09
CA ARG A 106 -0.90 -5.21 13.25
C ARG A 106 -1.06 -3.70 13.17
N ASN A 107 -1.28 -3.06 14.31
CA ASN A 107 -1.10 -1.63 14.53
C ASN A 107 0.19 -1.44 15.33
N ILE A 108 1.10 -0.63 14.80
CA ILE A 108 2.41 -0.35 15.39
C ILE A 108 2.49 1.15 15.66
N SER A 109 2.40 1.53 16.93
CA SER A 109 2.51 2.91 17.39
C SER A 109 3.96 3.25 17.70
N PHE A 110 4.48 4.32 17.09
CA PHE A 110 5.81 4.88 17.35
C PHE A 110 5.76 6.08 18.33
N LYS A 111 4.61 6.31 18.95
CA LYS A 111 4.45 7.30 20.02
C LYS A 111 5.28 6.90 21.24
N GLY A 112 6.12 7.79 21.75
CA GLY A 112 6.82 7.59 23.03
C GLY A 112 8.13 6.79 22.95
N GLY A 113 8.75 6.68 21.77
CA GLY A 113 10.07 6.07 21.60
C GLY A 113 10.01 4.58 21.31
N THR A 114 9.69 3.76 22.31
CA THR A 114 9.57 2.29 22.12
C THR A 114 8.30 1.95 21.37
N PRO A 115 8.37 1.26 20.20
CA PRO A 115 7.17 0.96 19.44
C PRO A 115 6.27 -0.04 20.17
N VAL A 116 4.98 0.28 20.27
CA VAL A 116 3.95 -0.60 20.86
C VAL A 116 3.15 -1.24 19.74
N THR A 117 2.98 -2.57 19.80
CA THR A 117 2.25 -3.34 18.78
C THR A 117 0.95 -3.89 19.35
N THR A 118 -0.15 -3.68 18.63
CA THR A 118 -1.48 -4.25 18.93
C THR A 118 -2.10 -4.85 17.67
N SER A 119 -3.22 -5.55 17.79
CA SER A 119 -3.96 -6.10 16.64
C SER A 119 -4.66 -5.00 15.84
N SER A 120 -4.62 -5.08 14.51
CA SER A 120 -5.44 -4.27 13.60
C SER A 120 -6.31 -5.18 12.71
N ARG A 121 -7.44 -4.63 12.24
CA ARG A 121 -8.29 -5.28 11.23
C ARG A 121 -7.96 -4.82 9.80
N ASP A 122 -6.98 -3.94 9.64
CA ASP A 122 -6.65 -3.40 8.32
C ASP A 122 -5.97 -4.45 7.44
N HIS A 123 -6.46 -4.53 6.22
CA HIS A 123 -5.96 -5.40 5.17
C HIS A 123 -5.07 -4.65 4.17
N HIS A 124 -4.53 -3.49 4.55
CA HIS A 124 -3.72 -2.61 3.73
C HIS A 124 -2.60 -1.96 4.56
N VAL A 125 -1.64 -1.31 3.89
CA VAL A 125 -0.60 -0.54 4.58
C VAL A 125 -1.15 0.85 4.87
N HIS A 126 -1.43 1.13 6.13
CA HIS A 126 -1.87 2.45 6.59
C HIS A 126 -0.70 3.17 7.26
N LEU A 127 -0.45 4.43 6.89
CA LEU A 127 0.60 5.26 7.49
C LEU A 127 -0.01 6.54 8.05
N SER A 128 0.26 6.82 9.33
CA SER A 128 -0.17 8.03 10.02
C SER A 128 1.03 8.92 10.33
N VAL A 129 0.95 10.18 9.93
CA VAL A 129 2.00 11.20 10.08
C VAL A 129 1.82 11.99 11.38
N ARG A 130 2.93 12.39 12.00
CA ARG A 130 2.92 13.27 13.17
C ARG A 130 2.48 14.68 12.80
N SER A 131 1.65 15.28 13.65
CA SER A 131 1.10 16.62 13.44
C SER A 131 2.14 17.74 13.52
N ASP A 132 3.26 17.55 14.23
CA ASP A 132 4.40 18.47 14.26
C ASP A 132 5.30 18.37 13.01
N TRP A 133 5.02 17.41 12.13
CA TRP A 133 5.74 17.17 10.88
C TRP A 133 4.90 17.50 9.63
N CYS A 134 3.69 18.04 9.79
CA CYS A 134 2.74 18.29 8.70
C CYS A 134 3.29 19.10 7.52
N ASP A 135 4.30 19.95 7.73
CA ASP A 135 4.86 20.84 6.70
C ASP A 135 6.31 20.51 6.32
N ARG A 136 6.85 19.44 6.89
CA ARG A 136 8.23 18.96 6.65
C ARG A 136 8.22 17.83 5.62
N SER A 137 9.36 17.63 4.96
CA SER A 137 9.51 16.57 3.96
C SER A 137 9.77 15.20 4.62
N ILE A 138 9.46 14.10 3.92
CA ILE A 138 9.94 12.73 4.22
C ILE A 138 11.39 12.51 3.79
N GLY A 139 12.01 13.50 3.11
CA GLY A 139 13.40 13.43 2.68
C GLY A 139 13.60 12.44 1.53
N SER A 140 14.71 11.71 1.55
CA SER A 140 15.03 10.66 0.58
C SER A 140 14.35 9.34 0.90
N PHE A 141 13.10 9.38 1.39
CA PHE A 141 12.35 8.18 1.74
C PHE A 141 12.25 7.25 0.54
N ASP A 142 12.88 6.09 0.68
CA ASP A 142 12.70 4.96 -0.21
C ASP A 142 12.88 3.68 0.61
N PRO A 143 11.79 2.98 0.97
CA PRO A 143 11.85 1.79 1.83
C PRO A 143 12.58 0.63 1.14
N TRP A 144 12.83 0.73 -0.16
CA TRP A 144 13.56 -0.26 -0.95
C TRP A 144 15.07 0.02 -0.99
N GLY A 145 15.52 1.19 -0.51
CA GLY A 145 16.92 1.59 -0.55
C GLY A 145 17.46 1.79 -1.98
N THR A 146 16.59 2.02 -2.96
CA THR A 146 17.01 2.22 -4.35
C THR A 146 17.47 3.65 -4.56
N THR A 147 18.71 3.94 -4.19
CA THR A 147 19.47 4.95 -4.91
C THR A 147 19.43 4.56 -6.39
N LYS A 148 19.08 5.48 -7.31
CA LYS A 148 19.09 5.22 -8.76
C LYS A 148 20.39 4.50 -9.14
N GLY A 149 20.32 3.20 -9.47
CA GLY A 149 21.46 2.41 -9.93
C GLY A 149 21.99 1.33 -8.98
N GLU A 150 21.42 1.12 -7.79
CA GLU A 150 21.83 0.01 -6.92
C GLU A 150 20.96 -1.24 -7.11
N THR A 151 21.63 -2.39 -7.17
CA THR A 151 21.05 -3.73 -7.38
C THR A 151 20.29 -4.19 -6.14
N MET A 152 19.04 -4.62 -6.31
CA MET A 152 18.21 -5.10 -5.20
C MET A 152 18.58 -6.57 -4.90
N THR A 153 19.05 -6.86 -3.69
CA THR A 153 19.18 -8.25 -3.24
C THR A 153 17.79 -8.76 -2.88
N ILE A 154 17.22 -9.59 -3.74
CA ILE A 154 15.93 -10.25 -3.51
C ILE A 154 16.23 -11.56 -2.77
N GLU A 155 15.77 -11.66 -1.53
CA GLU A 155 15.88 -12.89 -0.76
C GLU A 155 14.76 -13.87 -1.14
N LYS A 156 14.92 -15.15 -0.77
CA LYS A 156 13.95 -16.21 -1.13
C LYS A 156 12.54 -15.92 -0.60
N GLY A 157 12.41 -15.21 0.52
CA GLY A 157 11.12 -14.75 1.06
C GLY A 157 10.43 -13.71 0.17
N ASP A 158 11.21 -12.80 -0.42
CA ASP A 158 10.70 -11.71 -1.26
C ASP A 158 10.07 -12.25 -2.56
N LEU A 159 10.66 -13.30 -3.14
CA LEU A 159 10.11 -13.97 -4.34
C LEU A 159 8.75 -14.61 -4.09
N ARG A 160 8.55 -15.20 -2.91
CA ARG A 160 7.27 -15.80 -2.53
C ARG A 160 6.19 -14.73 -2.38
N ASP A 161 6.52 -13.60 -1.75
CA ASP A 161 5.58 -12.50 -1.53
C ASP A 161 5.24 -11.79 -2.84
N ILE A 162 6.20 -11.61 -3.75
CA ILE A 162 5.96 -11.13 -5.12
C ILE A 162 5.03 -12.10 -5.88
N ALA A 163 5.26 -13.40 -5.77
CA ALA A 163 4.39 -14.40 -6.41
C ALA A 163 2.97 -14.41 -5.83
N GLU A 164 2.83 -14.17 -4.52
CA GLU A 164 1.53 -14.07 -3.84
C GLU A 164 0.79 -12.78 -4.24
N GLU A 165 1.50 -11.66 -4.38
CA GLU A 165 0.93 -10.41 -4.87
C GLU A 165 0.53 -10.49 -6.36
N VAL A 166 1.35 -11.11 -7.21
CA VAL A 166 0.98 -11.39 -8.61
C VAL A 166 -0.26 -12.28 -8.67
N ALA A 167 -0.33 -13.32 -7.84
CA ALA A 167 -1.53 -14.18 -7.75
C ALA A 167 -2.76 -13.40 -7.26
N GLN A 168 -2.61 -12.47 -6.32
CA GLN A 168 -3.70 -11.64 -5.82
C GLN A 168 -4.18 -10.61 -6.86
N ARG A 169 -3.27 -10.04 -7.66
CA ARG A 169 -3.61 -9.16 -8.79
C ARG A 169 -4.30 -9.92 -9.92
N LEU A 170 -3.87 -11.14 -10.21
CA LEU A 170 -4.52 -12.00 -11.21
C LEU A 170 -5.94 -12.43 -10.79
N THR A 171 -6.16 -12.67 -9.49
CA THR A 171 -7.47 -13.08 -8.97
C THR A 171 -8.46 -11.91 -8.80
N THR A 172 -7.97 -10.68 -8.65
CA THR A 172 -8.83 -9.49 -8.49
C THR A 172 -9.22 -8.81 -9.80
N ARG A 173 -8.51 -9.11 -10.91
CA ARG A 173 -8.73 -8.45 -12.21
C ARG A 173 -10.04 -8.85 -12.93
N ASP A 174 -10.61 -10.01 -12.62
CA ASP A 174 -11.84 -10.52 -13.29
C ASP A 174 -13.11 -10.49 -12.40
N ILE A 175 -13.08 -9.81 -11.25
CA ILE A 175 -14.30 -9.61 -10.44
C ILE A 175 -15.08 -8.36 -10.90
N TRP A 176 -14.52 -7.55 -11.80
CA TRP A 176 -15.32 -6.58 -12.55
C TRP A 176 -15.88 -7.29 -13.80
N PRO A 177 -17.20 -7.27 -14.05
CA PRO A 177 -17.73 -7.78 -15.30
C PRO A 177 -17.13 -6.96 -16.44
N ASN A 178 -16.17 -7.57 -17.15
CA ASN A 178 -15.75 -7.13 -18.47
C ASN A 178 -17.05 -6.92 -19.24
N GLY A 179 -17.29 -5.69 -19.72
CA GLY A 179 -18.56 -5.22 -20.31
C GLY A 179 -19.00 -5.94 -21.59
N TYR A 180 -18.58 -7.19 -21.79
CA TYR A 180 -19.14 -8.12 -22.75
C TYR A 180 -20.54 -8.51 -22.31
N ALA A 181 -21.49 -8.07 -23.12
CA ALA A 181 -22.86 -8.57 -23.14
C ALA A 181 -22.86 -10.01 -23.65
N ASP A 182 -22.39 -10.97 -22.85
CA ASP A 182 -22.72 -12.36 -23.09
C ASP A 182 -23.07 -13.07 -21.78
N ARG A 183 -24.28 -12.75 -21.32
CA ARG A 183 -24.97 -13.46 -20.24
C ARG A 183 -25.51 -14.82 -20.68
N ALA A 184 -25.19 -15.34 -21.87
CA ALA A 184 -25.95 -16.45 -22.44
C ALA A 184 -25.17 -17.78 -22.61
N THR A 185 -23.84 -17.85 -22.55
CA THR A 185 -23.14 -19.12 -22.86
C THR A 185 -22.18 -19.61 -21.76
N ASN A 186 -22.77 -20.41 -20.87
CA ASN A 186 -22.14 -21.51 -20.13
C ASN A 186 -21.04 -21.17 -19.09
N PRO A 187 -21.41 -20.80 -17.85
CA PRO A 187 -20.49 -20.37 -16.78
C PRO A 187 -19.44 -21.43 -16.37
N THR A 188 -19.67 -22.70 -16.68
CA THR A 188 -18.76 -23.81 -16.35
C THR A 188 -17.55 -23.86 -17.29
N ILE A 189 -17.68 -23.41 -18.54
CA ILE A 189 -16.58 -23.40 -19.52
C ILE A 189 -15.67 -22.18 -19.29
N ALA A 190 -16.26 -21.02 -18.96
CA ALA A 190 -15.51 -19.82 -18.59
C ALA A 190 -14.71 -20.03 -17.30
N LEU A 191 -15.31 -20.63 -16.27
CA LEU A 191 -14.62 -20.96 -15.03
C LEU A 191 -13.56 -22.07 -15.21
N GLY A 192 -13.85 -23.11 -16.00
CA GLY A 192 -12.89 -24.18 -16.28
C GLY A 192 -11.70 -23.73 -17.14
N THR A 193 -11.89 -22.75 -18.02
CA THR A 193 -10.81 -22.14 -18.81
C THR A 193 -10.03 -21.13 -17.98
N PHE A 194 -10.70 -20.34 -17.14
CA PHE A 194 -10.09 -19.47 -16.13
C PHE A 194 -9.20 -20.28 -15.17
N VAL A 195 -9.73 -21.32 -14.53
CA VAL A 195 -8.97 -22.18 -13.60
C VAL A 195 -7.78 -22.85 -14.30
N ARG A 196 -7.91 -23.29 -15.55
CA ARG A 196 -6.80 -23.91 -16.31
C ARG A 196 -5.74 -22.91 -16.76
N ASN A 197 -6.14 -21.72 -17.20
CA ASN A 197 -5.21 -20.67 -17.61
C ASN A 197 -4.48 -20.09 -16.39
N THR A 198 -5.19 -19.77 -15.31
CA THR A 198 -4.59 -19.32 -14.06
C THR A 198 -3.70 -20.40 -13.44
N ALA A 199 -4.06 -21.69 -13.52
CA ALA A 199 -3.18 -22.77 -13.07
C ALA A 199 -1.94 -22.95 -13.96
N GLY A 200 -2.06 -22.75 -15.27
CA GLY A 200 -0.95 -22.77 -16.23
C GLY A 200 0.01 -21.60 -16.04
N ASP A 201 -0.52 -20.40 -15.86
CA ASP A 201 0.25 -19.18 -15.60
C ASP A 201 0.90 -19.23 -14.21
N LEU A 202 0.18 -19.73 -13.20
CA LEU A 202 0.76 -19.95 -11.88
C LEU A 202 1.83 -21.05 -11.90
N ALA A 203 1.67 -22.10 -12.71
CA ALA A 203 2.71 -23.11 -12.89
C ALA A 203 3.93 -22.56 -13.65
N ALA A 204 3.72 -21.67 -14.63
CA ALA A 204 4.79 -21.00 -15.35
C ALA A 204 5.57 -20.03 -14.44
N VAL A 205 4.85 -19.23 -13.65
CA VAL A 205 5.44 -18.34 -12.62
C VAL A 205 6.18 -19.18 -11.58
N LYS A 206 5.59 -20.25 -11.05
CA LYS A 206 6.26 -21.16 -10.11
C LYS A 206 7.49 -21.84 -10.72
N ALA A 207 7.47 -22.21 -11.99
CA ALA A 207 8.61 -22.81 -12.68
C ALA A 207 9.73 -21.79 -12.93
N GLN A 208 9.40 -20.54 -13.26
CA GLN A 208 10.37 -19.45 -13.34
C GLN A 208 10.94 -19.11 -11.96
N LEU A 209 10.10 -19.04 -10.92
CA LEU A 209 10.53 -18.84 -9.54
C LEU A 209 11.47 -19.97 -9.09
N ALA A 210 11.12 -21.23 -9.34
CA ALA A 210 11.96 -22.39 -9.01
C ALA A 210 13.30 -22.39 -9.77
N ARG A 211 13.33 -21.90 -11.02
CA ARG A 211 14.58 -21.71 -11.78
C ARG A 211 15.45 -20.59 -11.19
N LEU A 212 14.84 -19.54 -10.64
CA LEU A 212 15.53 -18.45 -9.96
C LEU A 212 16.02 -18.89 -8.57
N GLU A 213 15.24 -19.69 -7.84
CA GLU A 213 15.61 -20.27 -6.53
C GLU A 213 16.73 -21.32 -6.59
N ALA A 214 16.92 -21.98 -7.74
CA ALA A 214 17.95 -22.99 -7.94
C ALA A 214 19.35 -22.40 -8.23
N ARG A 215 19.49 -21.07 -8.28
CA ARG A 215 20.76 -20.37 -8.45
C ARG A 215 21.21 -19.71 -7.13
N PRO A 216 22.54 -19.54 -6.90
CA PRO A 216 23.05 -18.77 -5.76
C PRO A 216 22.49 -17.32 -5.81
N PRO A 217 22.51 -16.56 -4.69
CA PRO A 217 21.82 -15.27 -4.57
C PRO A 217 21.97 -14.42 -5.83
N VAL A 218 20.87 -14.28 -6.56
CA VAL A 218 20.86 -13.60 -7.84
C VAL A 218 20.73 -12.11 -7.55
N GLN A 219 21.80 -11.36 -7.84
CA GLN A 219 21.68 -9.90 -7.97
C GLN A 219 20.83 -9.62 -9.21
N LEU A 220 19.55 -9.33 -9.01
CA LEU A 220 18.66 -8.90 -10.08
C LEU A 220 18.70 -7.39 -10.16
N ASP A 221 19.16 -6.86 -11.29
CA ASP A 221 18.99 -5.43 -11.56
C ASP A 221 17.49 -5.12 -11.76
N ARG A 222 17.11 -3.87 -11.47
CA ARG A 222 15.72 -3.43 -11.55
C ARG A 222 15.15 -3.57 -12.97
N ALA A 223 15.97 -3.41 -14.01
CA ALA A 223 15.54 -3.56 -15.39
C ALA A 223 15.19 -5.02 -15.68
N MET A 224 15.95 -5.99 -15.16
CA MET A 224 15.64 -7.42 -15.25
C MET A 224 14.38 -7.79 -14.50
N LEU A 225 14.15 -7.25 -13.29
CA LEU A 225 12.92 -7.53 -12.54
C LEU A 225 11.69 -6.93 -13.25
N VAL A 226 11.82 -5.70 -13.76
CA VAL A 226 10.77 -5.06 -14.55
C VAL A 226 10.53 -5.80 -15.86
N ASP A 227 11.57 -6.26 -16.56
CA ASP A 227 11.44 -7.05 -17.79
C ASP A 227 10.78 -8.40 -17.51
N VAL A 228 11.14 -9.09 -16.43
CA VAL A 228 10.49 -10.36 -16.03
C VAL A 228 9.03 -10.11 -15.66
N LEU A 229 8.73 -9.07 -14.88
CA LEU A 229 7.35 -8.73 -14.53
C LEU A 229 6.55 -8.24 -15.75
N THR A 230 7.17 -7.52 -16.68
CA THR A 230 6.53 -7.03 -17.91
C THR A 230 6.34 -8.14 -18.94
N GLU A 231 7.25 -9.13 -19.00
CA GLU A 231 7.09 -10.33 -19.82
C GLU A 231 5.99 -11.23 -19.25
N VAL A 232 5.91 -11.36 -17.92
CA VAL A 232 4.83 -12.10 -17.25
C VAL A 232 3.48 -11.39 -17.40
N ILE A 233 3.41 -10.07 -17.19
CA ILE A 233 2.19 -9.28 -17.35
C ILE A 233 1.79 -9.16 -18.83
N GLY A 234 2.75 -8.97 -19.74
CA GLY A 234 2.51 -8.86 -21.17
C GLY A 234 2.06 -10.16 -21.83
N LYS A 235 2.50 -11.32 -21.33
CA LYS A 235 1.97 -12.63 -21.76
C LYS A 235 0.55 -12.90 -21.23
N VAL A 236 0.19 -12.28 -20.11
CA VAL A 236 -1.17 -12.31 -19.55
C VAL A 236 -2.11 -11.34 -20.27
N ASP A 237 -1.63 -10.18 -20.74
CA ASP A 237 -2.43 -9.16 -21.42
C ASP A 237 -2.62 -9.39 -22.93
N GLY A 238 -1.89 -10.35 -23.51
CA GLY A 238 -1.87 -10.62 -24.95
C GLY A 238 -2.67 -11.83 -25.43
N ARG A 239 -3.65 -12.33 -24.66
CA ARG A 239 -4.52 -13.45 -25.05
C ARG A 239 -5.99 -13.21 -24.72
#